data_AF-A0A7W6UFE6-F1
#
_entry.id   AF-A0A7W6UFE6-F1
#
_cell.length_a   1.000
_cell.length_b   1.000
_cell.length_c   1.000
_cell.angle_alpha   90.00
_cell.angle_beta   90.00
_cell.angle_gamma   90.00
#
_symmetry.space_group_name_H-M   'P 1'
#
loop_
_entity.id
_entity.type
_entity.pdbx_description
1 polymer ?
#
loop_
_entity_poly.entity_id
_entity_poly.type
_entity_poly.pdbx_seq_one_letter_code
_entity_poly.pdbx_strand_id
1 'polypeptide(L)'
;MLAAVSTAEEDIVAIRQADMKAMAAAAKTISGMFKDSTTYKASEFKWAADTIRDKSGGVLSAHFASAADSRQSKAGPSILNERDRFDRIANDLRDYAVALDAAAQKNPGPMTASMRMKPGEAMGGGPFGTHVRNERELSAMPAEHAFHLMLQTCTTCHTRFRME
;
A
#
# COMPACT_ATOMS: atom_id res chain seq x y z
N MET A 1 0.82 -6.41 36.28
CA MET A 1 1.54 -6.13 35.00
C MET A 1 0.87 -6.81 33.79
N LEU A 2 0.41 -8.06 33.87
CA LEU A 2 -0.26 -8.75 32.75
C LEU A 2 -1.51 -8.03 32.17
N ALA A 3 -2.37 -7.45 33.02
CA ALA A 3 -3.59 -6.77 32.56
C ALA A 3 -3.32 -5.50 31.73
N ALA A 4 -2.26 -4.74 32.04
CA ALA A 4 -1.91 -3.51 31.33
C ALA A 4 -1.23 -3.77 29.97
N VAL A 5 -0.57 -4.92 29.81
CA VAL A 5 0.02 -5.35 28.54
C VAL A 5 -1.08 -5.79 27.57
N SER A 6 -2.08 -6.52 28.07
CA SER A 6 -3.24 -6.96 27.27
C SER A 6 -4.02 -5.79 26.65
N THR A 7 -4.24 -4.70 27.39
CA THR A 7 -4.96 -3.52 26.87
C THR A 7 -4.15 -2.79 25.79
N ALA A 8 -2.84 -2.65 25.97
CA ALA A 8 -1.98 -2.02 24.98
C ALA A 8 -1.87 -2.86 23.67
N GLU A 9 -1.89 -4.18 23.79
CA GLU A 9 -1.91 -5.10 22.65
C GLU A 9 -3.26 -5.09 21.89
N GLU A 10 -4.38 -4.94 22.60
CA GLU A 10 -5.69 -4.75 21.98
C GLU A 10 -5.78 -3.39 21.26
N ASP A 11 -5.23 -2.33 21.86
CA ASP A 11 -5.17 -0.99 21.26
C ASP A 11 -4.38 -0.99 19.95
N ILE A 12 -3.21 -1.66 19.88
CA ILE A 12 -2.42 -1.70 18.64
C ILE A 12 -3.11 -2.53 17.54
N VAL A 13 -3.86 -3.58 17.91
CA VAL A 13 -4.64 -4.39 16.96
C VAL A 13 -5.76 -3.54 16.35
N ALA A 14 -6.47 -2.75 17.16
CA ALA A 14 -7.48 -1.83 16.68
C ALA A 14 -6.89 -0.77 15.74
N ILE A 15 -5.76 -0.16 16.11
CA ILE A 15 -5.06 0.86 15.31
C ILE A 15 -4.67 0.31 13.94
N ARG A 16 -3.97 -0.83 13.87
CA ARG A 16 -3.51 -1.36 12.58
C ARG A 16 -4.67 -1.81 11.68
N GLN A 17 -5.76 -2.32 12.26
CA GLN A 17 -6.96 -2.65 11.49
C GLN A 17 -7.65 -1.40 10.93
N ALA A 18 -7.71 -0.32 11.71
CA ALA A 18 -8.23 0.96 11.23
C ALA A 18 -7.37 1.52 10.08
N ASP A 19 -6.05 1.43 10.20
CA ASP A 19 -5.14 1.87 9.14
C ASP A 19 -5.26 1.04 7.87
N MET A 20 -5.37 -0.29 7.98
CA MET A 20 -5.63 -1.16 6.83
C MET A 20 -6.94 -0.80 6.11
N LYS A 21 -8.00 -0.47 6.86
CA LYS A 21 -9.28 -0.03 6.29
C LYS A 21 -9.14 1.32 5.58
N ALA A 22 -8.40 2.27 6.17
CA ALA A 22 -8.15 3.57 5.56
C ALA A 22 -7.36 3.43 4.24
N MET A 23 -6.30 2.61 4.22
CA MET A 23 -5.55 2.32 3.00
C MET A 23 -6.41 1.64 1.93
N ALA A 24 -7.26 0.69 2.32
CA ALA A 24 -8.18 0.03 1.39
C ALA A 24 -9.20 1.01 0.78
N ALA A 25 -9.74 1.94 1.57
CA ALA A 25 -10.63 2.99 1.08
C ALA A 25 -9.92 3.92 0.11
N ALA A 26 -8.70 4.35 0.43
CA ALA A 26 -7.88 5.18 -0.46
C ALA A 26 -7.55 4.47 -1.79
N ALA A 27 -7.17 3.20 -1.74
CA ALA A 27 -6.93 2.41 -2.95
C ALA A 27 -8.20 2.29 -3.81
N LYS A 28 -9.37 2.15 -3.19
CA LYS A 28 -10.66 2.13 -3.90
C LYS A 28 -10.94 3.47 -4.59
N THR A 29 -10.67 4.60 -3.94
CA THR A 29 -10.79 5.94 -4.54
C THR A 29 -9.93 6.05 -5.79
N ILE A 30 -8.65 5.69 -5.70
CA ILE A 30 -7.71 5.74 -6.84
C ILE A 30 -8.17 4.81 -7.97
N SER A 31 -8.57 3.58 -7.64
CA SER A 31 -9.10 2.62 -8.62
C SER A 31 -10.33 3.17 -9.34
N GLY A 32 -11.23 3.84 -8.62
CA GLY A 32 -12.40 4.50 -9.21
C GLY A 32 -12.03 5.54 -10.25
N MET A 33 -11.03 6.39 -9.95
CA MET A 33 -10.56 7.43 -10.88
C MET A 33 -9.87 6.86 -12.12
N PHE A 34 -9.20 5.72 -12.01
CA PHE A 34 -8.66 5.04 -13.19
C PHE A 34 -9.76 4.33 -14.00
N LYS A 35 -10.80 3.81 -13.34
CA LYS A 35 -11.95 3.20 -14.03
C LYS A 35 -12.81 4.23 -14.77
N ASP A 36 -12.98 5.40 -14.20
CA ASP A 36 -13.68 6.53 -14.80
C ASP A 36 -12.83 7.79 -14.64
N SER A 37 -12.07 8.10 -15.69
CA SER A 37 -11.14 9.23 -15.71
C SER A 37 -11.83 10.60 -15.59
N THR A 38 -13.15 10.68 -15.84
CA THR A 38 -13.91 11.93 -15.67
C THR A 38 -14.09 12.30 -14.21
N THR A 39 -13.93 11.35 -13.29
CA THR A 39 -14.00 11.56 -11.84
C THR A 39 -12.67 11.99 -11.23
N TYR A 40 -11.58 12.00 -12.02
CA TYR A 40 -10.25 12.35 -11.53
C TYR A 40 -10.19 13.80 -11.03
N LYS A 41 -9.69 13.95 -9.80
CA LYS A 41 -9.28 15.23 -9.22
C LYS A 41 -7.92 15.05 -8.58
N ALA A 42 -6.94 15.83 -8.99
CA ALA A 42 -5.56 15.72 -8.52
C ALA A 42 -5.45 15.82 -6.98
N SER A 43 -6.25 16.68 -6.34
CA SER A 43 -6.25 16.83 -4.88
C SER A 43 -6.79 15.59 -4.15
N GLU A 44 -7.88 15.00 -4.63
CA GLU A 44 -8.46 13.79 -4.03
C GLU A 44 -7.59 12.56 -4.29
N PHE A 45 -7.00 12.46 -5.48
CA PHE A 45 -6.03 11.40 -5.81
C PHE A 45 -4.79 11.50 -4.91
N LYS A 46 -4.22 12.70 -4.77
CA LYS A 46 -3.10 12.97 -3.86
C LYS A 46 -3.45 12.61 -2.42
N TRP A 47 -4.61 13.03 -1.93
CA TRP A 47 -5.02 12.73 -0.55
C TRP A 47 -5.17 11.22 -0.30
N ALA A 48 -5.69 10.48 -1.28
CA ALA A 48 -5.74 9.02 -1.22
C ALA A 48 -4.32 8.41 -1.22
N ALA A 49 -3.42 8.89 -2.07
CA ALA A 49 -2.03 8.44 -2.10
C ALA A 49 -1.29 8.74 -0.78
N ASP A 50 -1.44 9.94 -0.23
CA ASP A 50 -0.90 10.35 1.08
C ASP A 50 -1.42 9.43 2.20
N THR A 51 -2.71 9.09 2.19
CA THR A 51 -3.30 8.16 3.17
C THR A 51 -2.60 6.80 3.17
N ILE A 52 -2.24 6.29 1.98
CA ILE A 52 -1.52 5.01 1.86
C ILE A 52 -0.06 5.19 2.30
N ARG A 53 0.61 6.25 1.87
CA ARG A 53 1.99 6.57 2.24
C ARG A 53 2.16 6.67 3.76
N ASP A 54 1.28 7.40 4.42
CA ASP A 54 1.40 7.74 5.84
C ASP A 54 1.09 6.55 6.75
N LYS A 55 0.45 5.50 6.21
CA LYS A 55 0.03 4.28 6.93
C LYS A 55 0.79 3.03 6.50
N SER A 56 1.79 3.18 5.65
CA SER A 56 2.65 2.10 5.14
C SER A 56 4.09 2.28 5.63
N GLY A 57 5.04 1.55 5.04
CA GLY A 57 6.47 1.61 5.39
C GLY A 57 6.73 1.37 6.88
N GLY A 58 7.58 2.21 7.47
CA GLY A 58 7.97 2.12 8.88
C GLY A 58 6.81 2.18 9.87
N VAL A 59 5.74 2.95 9.59
CA VAL A 59 4.55 3.02 10.47
C VAL A 59 3.89 1.65 10.53
N LEU A 60 3.64 1.06 9.36
CA LEU A 60 3.09 -0.28 9.26
C LEU A 60 4.01 -1.31 9.93
N SER A 61 5.32 -1.28 9.63
CA SER A 61 6.32 -2.14 10.27
C SER A 61 6.31 -2.04 11.79
N ALA A 62 6.13 -0.84 12.35
CA ALA A 62 6.10 -0.65 13.80
C ALA A 62 4.85 -1.27 14.45
N HIS A 63 3.70 -1.26 13.77
CA HIS A 63 2.45 -1.84 14.27
C HIS A 63 2.49 -3.37 14.42
N PHE A 64 3.53 -4.01 13.88
CA PHE A 64 3.76 -5.44 13.97
C PHE A 64 5.11 -5.76 14.63
N ALA A 65 5.66 -4.82 15.41
CA ALA A 65 6.94 -4.98 16.12
C ALA A 65 6.91 -6.07 17.20
N SER A 66 5.74 -6.34 17.78
CA SER A 66 5.50 -7.48 18.65
C SER A 66 4.33 -8.32 18.12
N ALA A 67 4.37 -9.62 18.40
CA ALA A 67 3.21 -10.47 18.21
C ALA A 67 2.17 -10.09 19.27
N ALA A 68 1.29 -9.14 18.95
CA ALA A 68 0.02 -9.02 19.66
C ALA A 68 -0.80 -10.28 19.34
N ASP A 69 -0.66 -11.30 20.19
CA ASP A 69 -1.37 -12.58 20.12
C ASP A 69 -2.80 -12.41 20.66
N SER A 70 -3.51 -11.43 20.12
CA SER A 70 -4.94 -11.30 20.39
C SER A 70 -5.70 -12.22 19.46
N ARG A 71 -6.69 -12.95 19.98
CA ARG A 71 -7.61 -13.77 19.17
C ARG A 71 -8.36 -12.97 18.09
N GLN A 72 -8.39 -11.64 18.21
CA GLN A 72 -9.00 -10.72 17.25
C GLN A 72 -8.05 -10.33 16.11
N SER A 73 -6.76 -10.64 16.25
CA SER A 73 -5.75 -10.41 15.22
C SER A 73 -5.83 -11.48 14.13
N LYS A 74 -5.92 -11.03 12.87
CA LYS A 74 -5.66 -11.87 11.69
C LYS A 74 -4.20 -11.87 11.24
N ALA A 75 -3.30 -11.29 12.03
CA ALA A 75 -1.86 -11.27 11.72
C ALA A 75 -1.27 -12.67 11.95
N GLY A 76 -0.59 -13.23 10.95
CA GLY A 76 0.07 -14.52 11.05
C GLY A 76 1.41 -14.43 11.78
N PRO A 77 1.88 -15.53 12.42
CA PRO A 77 3.16 -15.57 13.13
C PRO A 77 4.37 -15.45 12.18
N SER A 78 4.18 -15.66 10.87
CA SER A 78 5.20 -15.49 9.84
C SER A 78 5.78 -14.08 9.77
N ILE A 79 5.06 -13.07 10.26
CA ILE A 79 5.53 -11.67 10.26
C ILE A 79 6.82 -11.49 11.07
N LEU A 80 6.94 -12.15 12.23
CA LEU A 80 8.16 -12.09 13.03
C LEU A 80 9.27 -12.95 12.43
N ASN A 81 8.93 -14.11 11.87
CA ASN A 81 9.89 -15.03 11.27
C ASN A 81 10.52 -14.49 9.97
N GLU A 82 9.79 -13.67 9.22
CA GLU A 82 10.22 -13.08 7.96
C GLU A 82 10.21 -11.55 8.02
N ARG A 83 10.74 -11.01 9.11
CA ARG A 83 10.62 -9.58 9.41
C ARG A 83 11.17 -8.68 8.30
N ASP A 84 12.35 -8.98 7.77
CA ASP A 84 12.95 -8.22 6.67
C ASP A 84 12.12 -8.23 5.39
N ARG A 85 11.34 -9.29 5.17
CA ARG A 85 10.44 -9.39 4.01
C ARG A 85 9.18 -8.57 4.24
N PHE A 86 8.61 -8.64 5.45
CA PHE A 86 7.47 -7.82 5.83
C PHE A 86 7.80 -6.33 5.69
N ASP A 87 8.95 -5.90 6.22
CA ASP A 87 9.38 -4.51 6.19
C ASP A 87 9.66 -4.03 4.76
N ARG A 88 10.25 -4.86 3.90
CA ARG A 88 10.41 -4.53 2.48
C ARG A 88 9.08 -4.34 1.77
N ILE A 89 8.13 -5.26 1.95
CA ILE A 89 6.78 -5.15 1.35
C ILE A 89 6.05 -3.91 1.87
N ALA A 90 6.20 -3.57 3.15
CA ALA A 90 5.63 -2.35 3.72
C ALA A 90 6.25 -1.09 3.09
N ASN A 91 7.56 -1.07 2.86
CA ASN A 91 8.24 0.03 2.19
C ASN A 91 7.88 0.14 0.71
N ASP A 92 7.77 -0.98 -0.01
CA ASP A 92 7.31 -0.98 -1.41
C ASP A 92 5.93 -0.30 -1.54
N LEU A 93 4.99 -0.60 -0.63
CA LEU A 93 3.69 0.05 -0.59
C LEU A 93 3.79 1.58 -0.42
N ARG A 94 4.69 2.04 0.45
CA ARG A 94 4.96 3.46 0.66
C ARG A 94 5.52 4.11 -0.61
N ASP A 95 6.49 3.47 -1.25
CA ASP A 95 7.18 4.05 -2.40
C ASP A 95 6.28 4.13 -3.63
N TYR A 96 5.41 3.13 -3.84
CA TYR A 96 4.34 3.24 -4.85
C TYR A 96 3.39 4.40 -4.54
N ALA A 97 2.98 4.58 -3.28
CA ALA A 97 2.11 5.69 -2.89
C ALA A 97 2.79 7.07 -3.10
N VAL A 98 4.09 7.19 -2.83
CA VAL A 98 4.89 8.39 -3.15
C VAL A 98 4.90 8.67 -4.65
N ALA A 99 5.05 7.64 -5.48
CA ALA A 99 5.00 7.79 -6.95
C ALA A 99 3.63 8.27 -7.44
N LEU A 100 2.54 7.78 -6.83
CA LEU A 100 1.17 8.22 -7.12
C LEU A 100 0.94 9.68 -6.75
N ASP A 101 1.41 10.11 -5.57
CA ASP A 101 1.38 11.53 -5.17
C ASP A 101 2.12 12.41 -6.19
N ALA A 102 3.36 12.05 -6.54
CA ALA A 102 4.15 12.78 -7.53
C ALA A 102 3.45 12.84 -8.91
N ALA A 103 2.75 11.78 -9.31
CA ALA A 103 1.98 11.77 -10.54
C ALA A 103 0.79 12.75 -10.48
N ALA A 104 0.08 12.85 -9.36
CA ALA A 104 -1.00 13.82 -9.20
C ALA A 104 -0.48 15.27 -9.26
N GLN A 105 0.68 15.55 -8.65
CA GLN A 105 1.31 16.87 -8.69
C GLN A 105 1.71 17.28 -10.12
N LYS A 106 2.21 16.34 -10.92
CA LYS A 106 2.55 16.57 -12.34
C LYS A 106 1.31 16.73 -13.23
N ASN A 107 0.14 16.29 -12.78
CA ASN A 107 -1.10 16.29 -13.56
C ASN A 107 -2.24 16.97 -12.77
N PRO A 108 -2.18 18.31 -12.59
CA PRO A 108 -3.16 19.05 -11.78
C PRO A 108 -4.53 19.20 -12.46
N GLY A 109 -4.61 18.99 -13.78
CA GLY A 109 -5.84 19.08 -14.58
C GLY A 109 -6.56 17.74 -14.72
N PRO A 110 -7.28 17.49 -15.83
CA PRO A 110 -7.84 16.17 -16.13
C PRO A 110 -6.76 15.09 -16.21
N MET A 111 -7.16 13.83 -15.98
CA MET A 111 -6.24 12.70 -16.09
C MET A 111 -5.64 12.64 -17.49
N THR A 112 -4.32 12.66 -17.58
CA THR A 112 -3.60 12.64 -18.86
C THR A 112 -3.36 11.21 -19.34
N ALA A 113 -3.13 11.05 -20.63
CA ALA A 113 -2.77 9.75 -21.21
C ALA A 113 -1.46 9.18 -20.61
N SER A 114 -0.53 10.03 -20.16
CA SER A 114 0.71 9.58 -19.51
C SER A 114 0.50 8.98 -18.12
N MET A 115 -0.64 9.22 -17.48
CA MET A 115 -0.98 8.55 -16.22
C MET A 115 -1.53 7.13 -16.45
N ARG A 116 -1.97 6.83 -17.67
CA ARG A 116 -2.59 5.56 -18.03
C ARG A 116 -1.53 4.52 -18.39
N MET A 117 -1.74 3.30 -17.91
CA MET A 117 -0.94 2.15 -18.32
C MET A 117 -1.31 1.80 -19.76
N LYS A 118 -0.31 1.60 -20.63
CA LYS A 118 -0.59 1.25 -22.02
C LYS A 118 -1.03 -0.22 -22.12
N PRO A 119 -1.97 -0.55 -23.03
CA PRO A 119 -2.32 -1.93 -23.31
C PRO A 119 -1.08 -2.75 -23.68
N GLY A 120 -0.95 -3.94 -23.10
CA GLY A 120 0.16 -4.85 -23.37
C GLY A 120 1.45 -4.57 -22.59
N GLU A 121 1.50 -3.52 -21.76
CA GLU A 121 2.57 -3.41 -20.76
C GLU A 121 2.48 -4.58 -19.77
N ALA A 122 3.63 -5.17 -19.44
CA ALA A 122 3.69 -6.25 -18.49
C ALA A 122 3.26 -5.76 -17.10
N MET A 123 2.22 -6.40 -16.55
CA MET A 123 1.86 -6.25 -15.13
C MET A 123 2.99 -6.91 -14.32
N GLY A 124 3.66 -6.16 -13.44
CA GLY A 124 4.77 -6.71 -12.65
C GLY A 124 4.35 -7.83 -11.67
N GLY A 125 5.29 -8.31 -10.85
CA GLY A 125 5.01 -9.22 -9.73
C GLY A 125 5.14 -10.74 -9.95
N GLY A 126 5.41 -11.21 -11.17
CA GLY A 126 5.82 -12.60 -11.43
C GLY A 126 7.35 -12.77 -11.50
N PRO A 127 7.89 -14.00 -11.68
CA PRO A 127 9.31 -14.24 -11.94
C PRO A 127 9.88 -13.46 -13.15
N PHE A 128 8.98 -13.00 -14.02
CA PHE A 128 9.25 -12.18 -15.21
C PHE A 128 8.62 -10.78 -15.14
N GLY A 129 8.10 -10.38 -13.98
CA GLY A 129 7.47 -9.09 -13.79
C GLY A 129 8.50 -7.97 -13.63
N THR A 130 8.08 -6.74 -13.92
CA THR A 130 8.85 -5.52 -13.67
C THR A 130 9.14 -5.40 -12.17
N HIS A 131 10.36 -5.74 -11.75
CA HIS A 131 10.85 -5.40 -10.42
C HIS A 131 11.34 -3.96 -10.47
N VAL A 132 10.64 -3.06 -9.79
CA VAL A 132 11.10 -1.68 -9.70
C VAL A 132 12.31 -1.62 -8.79
N ARG A 133 13.45 -1.17 -9.33
CA ARG A 133 14.74 -1.24 -8.64
C ARG A 133 15.15 0.05 -7.97
N ASN A 134 14.50 1.17 -8.30
CA ASN A 134 14.84 2.50 -7.79
C ASN A 134 13.71 3.54 -8.02
N GLU A 135 13.81 4.68 -7.35
CA GLU A 135 12.88 5.82 -7.45
C GLU A 135 12.78 6.40 -8.88
N ARG A 136 13.84 6.32 -9.68
CA ARG A 136 13.85 6.83 -11.06
C ARG A 136 12.96 5.98 -11.96
N GLU A 137 13.00 4.66 -11.81
CA GLU A 137 12.10 3.74 -12.49
C GLU A 137 10.64 3.96 -12.06
N LEU A 138 10.38 4.13 -10.75
CA LEU A 138 9.04 4.50 -10.25
C LEU A 138 8.53 5.81 -10.88
N SER A 139 9.39 6.82 -10.96
CA SER A 139 9.02 8.15 -11.47
C SER A 139 8.77 8.20 -12.98
N ALA A 140 9.31 7.24 -13.73
CA ALA A 140 9.13 7.11 -15.17
C ALA A 140 7.90 6.26 -15.53
N MET A 141 7.35 5.53 -14.57
CA MET A 141 6.22 4.64 -14.74
C MET A 141 4.89 5.43 -14.81
N PRO A 142 3.92 5.01 -15.64
CA PRO A 142 2.56 5.54 -15.57
C PRO A 142 1.96 5.33 -14.17
N ALA A 143 1.18 6.30 -13.70
CA ALA A 143 0.54 6.24 -12.38
C ALA A 143 -0.32 4.99 -12.22
N GLU A 144 -1.07 4.61 -13.26
CA GLU A 144 -1.91 3.40 -13.24
C GLU A 144 -1.07 2.13 -13.11
N HIS A 145 0.11 2.07 -13.72
CA HIS A 145 1.00 0.91 -13.59
C HIS A 145 1.54 0.83 -12.15
N ALA A 146 2.02 1.94 -11.58
CA ALA A 146 2.46 1.99 -10.18
C ALA A 146 1.33 1.57 -9.20
N PHE A 147 0.10 1.99 -9.48
CA PHE A 147 -1.08 1.61 -8.70
C PHE A 147 -1.36 0.10 -8.78
N HIS A 148 -1.20 -0.53 -9.94
CA HIS A 148 -1.38 -1.98 -10.04
C HIS A 148 -0.30 -2.76 -9.28
N LEU A 149 0.96 -2.33 -9.34
CA LEU A 149 2.02 -2.93 -8.52
C LEU A 149 1.71 -2.80 -7.03
N MET A 150 1.20 -1.65 -6.60
CA MET A 150 0.73 -1.43 -5.24
C MET A 150 -0.35 -2.44 -4.81
N LEU A 151 -1.36 -2.69 -5.66
CA LEU A 151 -2.42 -3.68 -5.38
C LEU A 151 -1.88 -5.12 -5.31
N GLN A 152 -0.87 -5.44 -6.13
CA GLN A 152 -0.18 -6.72 -6.05
C GLN A 152 0.58 -6.86 -4.73
N THR A 153 1.27 -5.81 -4.27
CA THR A 153 1.93 -5.77 -2.96
C THR A 153 0.93 -6.02 -1.83
N CYS A 154 -0.26 -5.42 -1.86
CA CYS A 154 -1.34 -5.72 -0.90
C CYS A 154 -1.70 -7.22 -0.90
N THR A 155 -1.84 -7.80 -2.09
CA THR A 155 -2.17 -9.22 -2.26
C THR A 155 -1.05 -10.13 -1.75
N THR A 156 0.20 -9.88 -2.14
CA THR A 156 1.38 -10.62 -1.69
C THR A 156 1.53 -10.56 -0.17
N CYS A 157 1.33 -9.38 0.43
CA CYS A 157 1.36 -9.21 1.88
C CYS A 157 0.29 -10.07 2.56
N HIS A 158 -0.96 -9.95 2.12
CA HIS A 158 -2.08 -10.69 2.72
C HIS A 158 -1.91 -12.21 2.57
N THR A 159 -1.51 -12.71 1.40
CA THR A 159 -1.27 -14.14 1.19
C THR A 159 -0.16 -14.68 2.10
N ARG A 160 0.85 -13.88 2.44
CA ARG A 160 1.98 -14.35 3.26
C ARG A 160 1.77 -14.18 4.77
N PHE A 161 1.10 -13.10 5.16
CA PHE A 161 1.15 -12.59 6.52
C PHE A 161 -0.21 -12.43 7.20
N ARG A 162 -1.32 -12.65 6.47
CA ARG A 162 -2.67 -12.59 7.04
C ARG A 162 -3.30 -13.98 7.08
N MET A 163 -3.81 -14.36 8.24
CA MET A 163 -4.62 -15.58 8.43
C MET A 163 -6.00 -15.40 7.79
N GLU A 164 -6.59 -16.50 7.32
CA GLU A 164 -7.89 -16.52 6.62
C GLU A 164 -9.06 -15.93 7.44
#